data_AF-A0A7X4FCJ9-F1
#
_entry.id   AF-A0A7X4FCJ9-F1
#
_cell.length_a   1.000
_cell.length_b   1.000
_cell.length_c   1.000
_cell.angle_alpha   90.00
_cell.angle_beta   90.00
_cell.angle_gamma   90.00
#
_symmetry.space_group_name_H-M   'P 1'
#
loop_
_entity.id
_entity.type
_entity.pdbx_description
1 polymer ?
#
loop_
_entity_poly.entity_id
_entity_poly.type
_entity_poly.pdbx_seq_one_letter_code
_entity_poly.pdbx_strand_id
1 'polypeptide(L)'
;MNWLRFGHPEFLHFLWAIPPLILLLLFGLRQKRRALLRFHSNVDAAHLRRHKVQAGLLLLSYLFLTLAIARPQWGTAPERVAERLDVMLGLDISTSMLAEDNTSVRRLTQAKEAIFSLLAELEGDRFGLLYFAEASFVVCPLTNDIDTLREFLEAITADTLIHSGTRIGNAIEIATERLTSDQDDLTAIDPDDRGQKVLILFTDGEDHGEAAISAAKAASQVGVYVYCVGVGNPVQSVPIPLPQVPGTETAPYKRDVNGQLVLTALDETHLQEIAKAGSGRYYRASAGIIALRTDLARLERQRVSIHGDGKYRERFQLFVAGALILLICERWLSANRRPRTVDRKTQNAGSEKRDANF
;
A
#
# COMPACT_ATOMS: atom_id res chain seq x y z
N MET A 1 -19.49 -19.38 -9.27
CA MET A 1 -19.06 -18.84 -10.57
C MET A 1 -19.91 -17.63 -10.96
N ASN A 2 -19.75 -16.48 -10.26
CA ASN A 2 -20.46 -15.25 -10.62
C ASN A 2 -19.49 -14.36 -11.41
N TRP A 3 -19.54 -14.48 -12.73
CA TRP A 3 -18.67 -13.78 -13.68
C TRP A 3 -19.06 -12.32 -13.91
N LEU A 4 -20.24 -11.90 -13.43
CA LEU A 4 -20.78 -10.55 -13.57
C LEU A 4 -21.32 -10.06 -12.23
N ARG A 5 -20.85 -8.90 -11.78
CA ARG A 5 -21.35 -8.17 -10.61
C ARG A 5 -21.72 -6.74 -11.00
N PHE A 6 -22.67 -6.14 -10.32
CA PHE A 6 -22.98 -4.71 -10.44
C PHE A 6 -22.46 -4.00 -9.21
N GLY A 7 -21.76 -2.89 -9.39
CA GLY A 7 -21.28 -2.06 -8.29
C GLY A 7 -22.43 -1.34 -7.56
N HIS A 8 -23.47 -0.98 -8.30
CA HIS A 8 -24.68 -0.34 -7.78
C HIS A 8 -25.94 -0.99 -8.38
N PRO A 9 -26.33 -2.18 -7.87
CA PRO A 9 -27.51 -2.90 -8.37
C PRO A 9 -28.82 -2.12 -8.21
N GLU A 10 -28.90 -1.17 -7.27
CA GLU A 10 -30.04 -0.29 -7.04
C GLU A 10 -30.45 0.50 -8.29
N PHE A 11 -29.51 0.83 -9.18
CA PHE A 11 -29.84 1.57 -10.41
C PHE A 11 -30.49 0.71 -11.49
N LEU A 12 -30.50 -0.62 -11.34
CA LEU A 12 -31.28 -1.50 -12.21
C LEU A 12 -32.78 -1.24 -12.08
N HIS A 13 -33.25 -0.62 -10.99
CA HIS A 13 -34.66 -0.22 -10.86
C HIS A 13 -35.10 0.78 -11.94
N PHE A 14 -34.19 1.53 -12.56
CA PHE A 14 -34.53 2.40 -13.69
C PHE A 14 -35.00 1.64 -14.94
N LEU A 15 -34.75 0.33 -15.04
CA LEU A 15 -35.32 -0.52 -16.10
C LEU A 15 -36.86 -0.52 -16.08
N TRP A 16 -37.48 -0.30 -14.91
CA TRP A 16 -38.93 -0.20 -14.77
C TRP A 16 -39.53 1.04 -15.45
N ALA A 17 -38.72 2.02 -15.82
CA ALA A 17 -39.16 3.17 -16.62
C ALA A 17 -39.31 2.82 -18.12
N ILE A 18 -38.79 1.68 -18.59
CA ILE A 18 -38.87 1.28 -20.01
C ILE A 18 -40.33 1.01 -20.44
N PRO A 19 -41.13 0.18 -19.74
CA PRO A 19 -42.53 -0.05 -20.11
C PRO A 19 -43.39 1.24 -20.22
N PRO A 20 -43.40 2.18 -19.25
CA PRO A 20 -44.17 3.41 -19.40
C PRO A 20 -43.64 4.29 -20.53
N LEU A 21 -42.32 4.32 -20.78
CA LEU A 21 -41.73 5.05 -21.90
C LEU A 21 -42.15 4.46 -23.25
N ILE A 22 -42.22 3.13 -23.38
CA ILE A 22 -42.76 2.44 -24.55
C ILE A 22 -44.24 2.78 -24.76
N LEU A 23 -45.05 2.75 -23.69
CA LEU A 23 -46.48 3.11 -23.77
C LEU A 23 -46.67 4.57 -24.21
N LEU A 24 -45.89 5.50 -23.66
CA LEU A 24 -45.88 6.91 -24.05
C LEU A 24 -45.48 7.07 -25.53
N LEU A 25 -44.46 6.35 -25.99
CA LEU A 25 -44.04 6.35 -27.40
C LEU A 25 -45.12 5.81 -28.33
N LEU A 26 -45.76 4.68 -27.98
CA LEU A 26 -46.87 4.11 -28.74
C LEU A 26 -48.07 5.07 -28.77
N PHE A 27 -48.37 5.74 -27.66
CA PHE A 27 -49.41 6.76 -27.58
C PHE A 27 -49.09 7.97 -28.46
N GLY A 28 -47.87 8.51 -28.38
CA GLY A 28 -47.42 9.62 -29.22
C GLY A 28 -47.42 9.29 -30.72
N LEU A 29 -47.01 8.07 -31.09
CA LEU A 29 -47.10 7.58 -32.47
C LEU A 29 -48.56 7.41 -32.94
N ARG A 30 -49.46 6.93 -32.07
CA ARG A 30 -50.89 6.83 -32.36
C ARG A 30 -51.52 8.21 -32.53
N GLN A 31 -51.20 9.17 -31.66
CA GLN A 31 -51.71 10.54 -31.73
C GLN A 31 -51.20 11.25 -32.98
N LYS A 32 -49.90 11.13 -33.31
CA LYS A 32 -49.33 11.65 -34.56
C LYS A 32 -49.99 11.03 -35.79
N ARG A 33 -50.23 9.71 -35.79
CA ARG A 33 -50.96 9.05 -36.89
C ARG A 33 -52.38 9.61 -37.04
N ARG A 34 -53.11 9.78 -35.93
CA ARG A 34 -54.45 10.40 -35.94
C ARG A 34 -54.44 11.84 -36.42
N ALA A 35 -53.45 12.65 -36.02
CA ALA A 35 -53.30 14.02 -36.48
C ALA A 35 -52.96 14.09 -37.97
N LEU A 36 -52.03 13.26 -38.46
CA LEU A 36 -51.66 13.21 -39.88
C LEU A 36 -52.84 12.81 -40.78
N LEU A 37 -53.64 11.83 -40.35
CA LEU A 37 -54.86 11.40 -41.05
C LEU A 37 -55.94 12.49 -41.16
N ARG A 38 -55.94 13.49 -40.26
CA ARG A 38 -56.87 14.64 -40.32
C ARG A 38 -56.45 15.68 -41.35
N PHE A 39 -55.17 15.73 -41.74
CA PHE A 39 -54.64 16.76 -42.64
C PHE A 39 -54.31 16.23 -44.05
N HIS A 40 -53.98 14.94 -44.24
CA HIS A 40 -53.69 14.33 -45.55
C HIS A 40 -54.02 12.83 -45.58
N SER A 41 -54.60 12.33 -46.67
CA SER A 41 -54.99 10.92 -46.86
C SER A 41 -53.80 9.97 -47.09
N ASN A 42 -52.66 10.49 -47.57
CA ASN A 42 -51.46 9.69 -47.80
C ASN A 42 -50.48 9.83 -46.63
N VAL A 43 -50.61 8.94 -45.65
CA VAL A 43 -49.63 8.78 -44.57
C VAL A 43 -48.36 8.19 -45.18
N ASP A 44 -47.29 8.97 -45.23
CA ASP A 44 -45.99 8.50 -45.70
C ASP A 44 -45.44 7.45 -44.70
N ALA A 45 -45.55 6.18 -45.07
CA ALA A 45 -45.11 5.04 -44.27
C ALA A 45 -43.62 5.12 -43.93
N ALA A 46 -42.81 5.76 -44.78
CA ALA A 46 -41.39 5.97 -44.53
C ALA A 46 -41.15 6.94 -43.37
N HIS A 47 -41.98 7.97 -43.24
CA HIS A 47 -41.92 8.91 -42.12
C HIS A 47 -42.24 8.19 -40.80
N LEU A 48 -43.31 7.39 -40.76
CA LEU A 48 -43.71 6.64 -39.56
C LEU A 48 -42.67 5.58 -39.15
N ARG A 49 -42.05 4.90 -40.13
CA ARG A 49 -40.95 3.94 -39.90
C ARG A 49 -39.73 4.62 -39.29
N ARG A 50 -39.36 5.81 -39.76
CA ARG A 50 -38.24 6.60 -39.23
C ARG A 50 -38.46 6.99 -37.76
N HIS A 51 -39.64 7.50 -37.41
CA HIS A 51 -39.97 7.84 -36.01
C HIS A 51 -39.92 6.61 -35.08
N LYS A 52 -40.33 5.43 -35.57
CA LYS A 52 -40.18 4.18 -34.82
C LYS A 52 -38.72 3.79 -34.60
N VAL A 53 -37.89 3.91 -35.63
CA VAL A 53 -36.45 3.63 -35.53
C VAL A 53 -35.77 4.60 -34.55
N GLN A 54 -36.05 5.91 -34.64
CA GLN A 54 -35.52 6.90 -33.70
C GLN A 54 -35.93 6.62 -32.25
N ALA A 55 -37.22 6.33 -32.04
CA ALA A 55 -37.73 5.93 -30.73
C ALA A 55 -37.03 4.68 -30.19
N GLY A 56 -36.79 3.68 -31.05
CA GLY A 56 -36.03 2.48 -30.70
C GLY A 56 -34.58 2.77 -30.31
N LEU A 57 -33.90 3.66 -31.05
CA LEU A 57 -32.54 4.10 -30.72
C LEU A 57 -32.47 4.84 -29.38
N LEU A 58 -33.45 5.71 -29.08
CA LEU A 58 -33.54 6.39 -27.78
C LEU A 58 -33.77 5.39 -26.64
N LEU A 59 -34.70 4.45 -26.80
CA LEU A 59 -34.94 3.40 -25.81
C LEU A 59 -33.69 2.54 -25.56
N LEU A 60 -32.98 2.19 -26.62
CA LEU A 60 -31.75 1.40 -26.52
C LEU A 60 -30.62 2.19 -25.86
N SER A 61 -30.48 3.49 -26.16
CA SER A 61 -29.52 4.36 -25.49
C SER A 61 -29.82 4.53 -24.00
N TYR A 62 -31.10 4.62 -23.63
CA TYR A 62 -31.55 4.66 -22.24
C TYR A 62 -31.17 3.38 -21.50
N LEU A 63 -31.44 2.22 -22.10
CA LEU A 63 -31.04 0.92 -21.55
C LEU A 63 -29.52 0.85 -21.30
N PHE A 64 -28.71 1.27 -22.27
CA PHE A 64 -27.25 1.27 -22.14
C PHE A 64 -26.78 2.23 -21.05
N LEU A 65 -27.40 3.40 -20.90
CA LEU A 65 -27.06 4.35 -19.85
C LEU A 65 -27.45 3.82 -18.45
N THR A 66 -28.61 3.19 -18.31
CA THR A 66 -29.02 2.52 -17.07
C THR A 66 -28.04 1.41 -16.70
N LEU A 67 -27.62 0.60 -17.66
CA LEU A 67 -26.60 -0.43 -17.43
C LEU A 67 -25.24 0.19 -17.06
N ALA A 68 -24.85 1.30 -17.67
CA ALA A 68 -23.61 2.00 -17.32
C ALA A 68 -23.61 2.49 -15.85
N ILE A 69 -24.71 3.12 -15.41
CA ILE A 69 -24.84 3.65 -14.04
C ILE A 69 -24.84 2.52 -13.00
N ALA A 70 -25.37 1.34 -13.34
CA ALA A 70 -25.29 0.16 -12.48
C ALA A 70 -23.86 -0.39 -12.28
N ARG A 71 -22.86 0.17 -12.99
CA ARG A 71 -21.43 -0.20 -12.94
C ARG A 71 -21.21 -1.71 -13.08
N PRO A 72 -21.37 -2.27 -14.28
CA PRO A 72 -21.14 -3.69 -14.49
C PRO A 72 -19.64 -3.96 -14.36
N GLN A 73 -19.32 -5.00 -13.61
CA GLN A 73 -17.97 -5.39 -13.24
C GLN A 73 -17.73 -6.83 -13.65
N TRP A 74 -16.67 -7.06 -14.42
CA TRP A 74 -16.23 -8.41 -14.80
C TRP A 74 -14.74 -8.43 -15.09
N GLY A 75 -14.14 -9.60 -14.89
CA GLY A 75 -12.69 -9.78 -14.89
C GLY A 75 -12.06 -9.35 -13.57
N THR A 76 -11.09 -10.12 -13.11
CA THR A 76 -10.30 -9.79 -11.93
C THR A 76 -9.29 -8.68 -12.26
N ALA A 77 -9.07 -7.75 -11.33
CA ALA A 77 -7.86 -6.96 -11.37
C ALA A 77 -6.67 -7.91 -11.15
N PRO A 78 -5.53 -7.73 -11.85
CA PRO A 78 -4.33 -8.50 -11.53
C PRO A 78 -3.99 -8.24 -10.06
N GLU A 79 -3.81 -9.33 -9.32
CA GLU A 79 -3.34 -9.30 -7.94
C GLU A 79 -1.99 -8.60 -7.93
N ARG A 80 -1.84 -7.56 -7.11
CA ARG A 80 -0.55 -6.93 -6.91
C ARG A 80 0.16 -7.72 -5.82
N VAL A 81 1.15 -8.49 -6.21
CA VAL A 81 2.07 -9.13 -5.28
C VAL A 81 3.07 -8.07 -4.84
N ALA A 82 3.05 -7.71 -3.57
CA ALA A 82 4.11 -6.93 -2.95
C ALA A 82 5.08 -7.89 -2.28
N GLU A 83 6.37 -7.69 -2.49
CA GLU A 83 7.43 -8.43 -1.81
C GLU A 83 7.93 -7.58 -0.65
N ARG A 84 7.79 -8.08 0.59
CA ARG A 84 8.19 -7.36 1.80
C ARG A 84 9.09 -8.21 2.69
N LEU A 85 9.97 -7.57 3.45
CA LEU A 85 10.80 -8.16 4.49
C LEU A 85 10.26 -7.73 5.86
N ASP A 86 10.19 -8.67 6.81
CA ASP A 86 9.92 -8.34 8.21
C ASP A 86 11.24 -8.27 8.97
N VAL A 87 11.58 -7.09 9.48
CA VAL A 87 12.85 -6.81 10.16
C VAL A 87 12.59 -6.33 11.59
N MET A 88 13.07 -7.07 12.58
CA MET A 88 13.12 -6.62 13.97
C MET A 88 14.48 -5.99 14.25
N LEU A 89 14.49 -4.73 14.69
CA LEU A 89 15.69 -4.00 15.09
C LEU A 89 15.86 -4.13 16.60
N GLY A 90 16.96 -4.71 17.05
CA GLY A 90 17.35 -4.72 18.46
C GLY A 90 18.39 -3.65 18.73
N LEU A 91 18.06 -2.68 19.57
CA LEU A 91 18.99 -1.64 19.99
C LEU A 91 19.45 -1.88 21.43
N ASP A 92 20.76 -2.02 21.61
CA ASP A 92 21.36 -2.07 22.93
C ASP A 92 21.29 -0.70 23.60
N ILE A 93 20.76 -0.69 24.82
CA ILE A 93 20.58 0.50 25.65
C ILE A 93 21.32 0.39 26.99
N SER A 94 22.26 -0.54 27.10
CA SER A 94 23.10 -0.73 28.28
C SER A 94 24.06 0.46 28.48
N THR A 95 24.60 0.59 29.70
CA THR A 95 25.50 1.71 30.02
C THR A 95 26.75 1.78 29.14
N SER A 96 27.24 0.67 28.58
CA SER A 96 28.43 0.68 27.70
C SER A 96 28.16 1.44 26.40
N MET A 97 26.90 1.53 25.97
CA MET A 97 26.47 2.31 24.80
C MET A 97 26.57 3.83 25.00
N LEU A 98 26.84 4.30 26.23
CA LEU A 98 27.17 5.70 26.53
C LEU A 98 28.63 6.04 26.21
N ALA A 99 29.49 5.04 25.98
CA ALA A 99 30.89 5.25 25.67
C ALA A 99 31.06 6.11 24.40
N GLU A 100 32.02 7.02 24.46
CA GLU A 100 32.46 7.85 23.35
C GLU A 100 33.81 7.28 22.91
N ASP A 101 33.81 6.50 21.85
CA ASP A 101 35.05 6.04 21.24
C ASP A 101 35.80 7.24 20.59
N ASN A 102 36.92 7.00 19.91
CA ASN A 102 37.77 8.03 19.27
C ASN A 102 37.07 8.95 18.23
N THR A 103 35.75 8.83 18.08
CA THR A 103 34.87 9.61 17.21
C THR A 103 34.16 10.77 17.95
N SER A 104 34.32 10.92 19.27
CA SER A 104 33.59 11.92 20.10
C SER A 104 32.06 11.81 20.03
N VAL A 105 31.55 10.71 19.50
CA VAL A 105 30.11 10.42 19.34
C VAL A 105 29.80 9.14 20.10
N ARG A 106 28.76 9.17 20.92
CA ARG A 106 28.32 8.01 21.71
C ARG A 106 27.94 6.83 20.83
N ARG A 107 28.25 5.61 21.28
CA ARG A 107 27.85 4.37 20.58
C ARG A 107 26.35 4.32 20.29
N LEU A 108 25.51 4.69 21.25
CA LEU A 108 24.06 4.76 21.04
C LEU A 108 23.68 5.66 19.86
N THR A 109 24.32 6.82 19.72
CA THR A 109 24.08 7.74 18.61
C THR A 109 24.52 7.12 17.29
N GLN A 110 25.69 6.48 17.24
CA GLN A 110 26.16 5.77 16.04
C GLN A 110 25.22 4.62 15.64
N ALA A 111 24.68 3.89 16.62
CA ALA A 111 23.69 2.83 16.39
C ALA A 111 22.40 3.39 15.76
N LYS A 112 21.89 4.51 16.27
CA LYS A 112 20.72 5.18 15.69
C LYS A 112 20.96 5.69 14.29
N GLU A 113 22.10 6.32 14.03
CA GLU A 113 22.48 6.77 12.69
C GLU A 113 22.53 5.60 11.70
N ALA A 114 23.10 4.47 12.13
CA ALA A 114 23.12 3.23 11.35
C ALA A 114 21.71 2.70 11.07
N ILE A 115 20.80 2.77 12.05
CA ILE A 115 19.38 2.39 11.86
C ILE A 115 18.67 3.36 10.90
N PHE A 116 18.80 4.68 11.08
CA PHE A 116 18.18 5.65 10.17
C PHE A 116 18.67 5.49 8.75
N SER A 117 19.97 5.24 8.60
CA SER A 117 20.58 4.89 7.34
C SER A 117 19.93 3.63 6.76
N LEU A 118 19.77 2.55 7.54
CA LEU A 118 19.11 1.33 7.08
C LEU A 118 17.66 1.56 6.61
N LEU A 119 16.88 2.34 7.36
CA LEU A 119 15.47 2.62 7.08
C LEU A 119 15.24 3.44 5.81
N ALA A 120 16.23 4.22 5.36
CA ALA A 120 16.08 5.11 4.21
C ALA A 120 15.99 4.38 2.85
N GLU A 121 16.40 3.11 2.76
CA GLU A 121 16.47 2.38 1.47
C GLU A 121 15.56 1.15 1.38
N LEU A 122 14.89 0.79 2.47
CA LEU A 122 14.01 -0.39 2.54
C LEU A 122 12.52 0.03 2.50
N GLU A 123 12.14 0.72 1.42
CA GLU A 123 10.75 1.12 1.20
C GLU A 123 9.84 -0.10 0.99
N GLY A 124 8.73 -0.16 1.74
CA GLY A 124 7.72 -1.23 1.63
C GLY A 124 7.92 -2.41 2.58
N ASP A 125 9.03 -2.44 3.32
CA ASP A 125 9.31 -3.44 4.36
C ASP A 125 8.66 -3.08 5.70
N ARG A 126 8.48 -4.06 6.59
CA ARG A 126 7.98 -3.83 7.95
C ARG A 126 9.14 -3.88 8.94
N PHE A 127 9.18 -2.89 9.81
CA PHE A 127 10.19 -2.75 10.84
C PHE A 127 9.55 -2.78 12.22
N GLY A 128 10.16 -3.53 13.13
CA GLY A 128 9.89 -3.48 14.56
C GLY A 128 11.12 -2.98 15.30
N LEU A 129 10.93 -2.51 16.53
CA LEU A 129 12.00 -2.05 17.40
C LEU A 129 11.85 -2.66 18.78
N LEU A 130 12.94 -3.24 19.28
CA LEU A 130 13.08 -3.65 20.67
C LEU A 130 14.32 -2.97 21.26
N TYR A 131 14.26 -2.65 22.53
CA TYR A 131 15.41 -2.24 23.32
C TYR A 131 15.85 -3.40 24.20
N PHE A 132 17.16 -3.51 24.41
CA PHE A 132 17.70 -4.51 25.32
C PHE A 132 18.89 -4.01 26.13
N ALA A 133 18.96 -4.50 27.36
CA ALA A 133 20.09 -4.39 28.29
C ALA A 133 20.04 -5.66 29.17
N GLU A 134 19.91 -5.55 30.50
CA GLU A 134 19.62 -6.69 31.38
C GLU A 134 18.25 -7.32 31.11
N ALA A 135 17.30 -6.53 30.62
CA ALA A 135 15.99 -7.00 30.16
C ALA A 135 15.73 -6.46 28.74
N SER A 136 14.89 -7.17 28.00
CA SER A 136 14.51 -6.78 26.64
C SER A 136 13.02 -6.49 26.55
N PHE A 137 12.64 -5.45 25.81
CA PHE A 137 11.24 -5.08 25.61
C PHE A 137 10.99 -4.52 24.22
N VAL A 138 9.83 -4.86 23.65
CA VAL A 138 9.38 -4.37 22.34
C VAL A 138 8.81 -2.98 22.52
N VAL A 139 9.36 -2.02 21.78
CA VAL A 139 8.96 -0.61 21.80
C VAL A 139 7.99 -0.33 20.67
N CYS A 140 8.31 -0.85 19.49
CA CYS A 140 7.48 -0.72 18.29
C CYS A 140 7.21 -2.12 17.73
N PRO A 141 5.95 -2.54 17.62
CA PRO A 141 5.57 -3.73 16.83
C PRO A 141 5.97 -3.56 15.36
N LEU A 142 5.90 -4.65 14.57
CA LEU A 142 6.18 -4.60 13.14
C LEU A 142 5.21 -3.63 12.44
N THR A 143 5.76 -2.58 11.84
CA THR A 143 5.01 -1.56 11.11
C THR A 143 5.73 -1.16 9.83
N ASN A 144 4.98 -0.72 8.82
CA ASN A 144 5.54 -0.05 7.65
C ASN A 144 5.65 1.47 7.83
N ASP A 145 5.21 2.00 8.98
CA ASP A 145 5.32 3.41 9.34
C ASP A 145 6.71 3.71 9.90
N ILE A 146 7.61 4.13 9.00
CA ILE A 146 8.98 4.50 9.33
C ILE A 146 9.02 5.77 10.20
N ASP A 147 8.05 6.68 10.07
CA ASP A 147 8.07 7.94 10.81
C ASP A 147 7.81 7.68 12.29
N THR A 148 6.81 6.85 12.62
CA THR A 148 6.57 6.38 13.99
C THR A 148 7.81 5.67 14.57
N LEU A 149 8.49 4.85 13.77
CA LEU A 149 9.71 4.18 14.21
C LEU A 149 10.86 5.17 14.51
N ARG A 150 10.99 6.24 13.72
CA ARG A 150 11.97 7.30 13.98
C ARG A 150 11.66 8.03 15.28
N GLU A 151 10.39 8.36 15.54
CA GLU A 151 10.00 9.01 16.79
C GLU A 151 10.40 8.18 18.02
N PHE A 152 10.18 6.86 17.99
CA PHE A 152 10.64 5.99 19.07
C PHE A 152 12.16 6.00 19.22
N LEU A 153 12.91 5.89 18.11
CA LEU A 153 14.38 5.95 18.14
C LEU A 153 14.90 7.30 18.65
N GLU A 154 14.24 8.40 18.37
CA GLU A 154 14.64 9.73 18.86
C GLU A 154 14.31 9.93 20.34
N ALA A 155 13.19 9.36 20.82
CA ALA A 155 12.73 9.49 22.20
C ALA A 155 13.71 8.94 23.24
N ILE A 156 14.45 7.87 22.92
CA ILE A 156 15.45 7.31 23.85
C ILE A 156 16.69 8.21 23.89
N THR A 157 17.22 8.58 25.05
CA THR A 157 18.41 9.43 25.14
C THR A 157 19.45 8.81 26.06
N ALA A 158 20.72 9.17 25.85
CA ALA A 158 21.80 8.78 26.75
C ALA A 158 21.49 9.08 28.24
N ASP A 159 20.74 10.15 28.49
CA ASP A 159 20.42 10.63 29.85
C ASP A 159 19.21 9.91 30.49
N THR A 160 18.39 9.23 29.69
CA THR A 160 17.26 8.42 30.17
C THR A 160 17.64 6.96 30.42
N LEU A 161 18.87 6.57 30.07
CA LEU A 161 19.36 5.20 30.10
C LEU A 161 20.31 4.96 31.26
N ILE A 162 19.87 4.17 32.25
CA ILE A 162 20.73 3.66 33.33
C ILE A 162 20.44 2.17 33.56
N HIS A 163 20.47 1.38 32.49
CA HIS A 163 20.39 -0.07 32.60
C HIS A 163 21.80 -0.65 32.53
N SER A 164 22.24 -1.29 33.61
CA SER A 164 23.50 -2.05 33.61
C SER A 164 23.24 -3.48 33.14
N GLY A 165 24.25 -4.08 32.52
CA GLY A 165 24.14 -5.45 32.00
C GLY A 165 23.53 -5.50 30.61
N THR A 166 23.82 -6.60 29.93
CA THR A 166 23.42 -6.88 28.55
C THR A 166 23.08 -8.36 28.47
N ARG A 167 21.91 -8.70 27.92
CA ARG A 167 21.45 -10.08 27.69
C ARG A 167 20.96 -10.22 26.26
N ILE A 168 21.90 -10.42 25.33
CA ILE A 168 21.61 -10.53 23.89
C ILE A 168 20.74 -11.74 23.61
N GLY A 169 20.98 -12.86 24.31
CA GLY A 169 20.13 -14.05 24.18
C GLY A 169 18.65 -13.79 24.44
N ASN A 170 18.32 -13.00 25.47
CA ASN A 170 16.93 -12.65 25.76
C ASN A 170 16.33 -11.73 24.68
N ALA A 171 17.12 -10.81 24.13
CA ALA A 171 16.70 -9.96 23.02
C ALA A 171 16.35 -10.80 21.78
N ILE A 172 17.18 -11.80 21.46
CA ILE A 172 16.95 -12.74 20.34
C ILE A 172 15.68 -13.55 20.57
N GLU A 173 15.47 -14.10 21.77
CA GLU A 173 14.28 -14.87 22.12
C GLU A 173 13.00 -14.05 21.92
N ILE A 174 12.94 -12.83 22.48
CA ILE A 174 11.77 -11.96 22.36
C ILE A 174 11.56 -11.53 20.91
N ALA A 175 12.63 -11.18 20.18
CA ALA A 175 12.53 -10.84 18.76
C ALA A 175 11.97 -12.00 17.94
N THR A 176 12.46 -13.21 18.19
CA THR A 176 12.05 -14.44 17.49
C THR A 176 10.60 -14.75 17.77
N GLU A 177 10.18 -14.67 19.04
CA GLU A 177 8.77 -14.80 19.41
C GLU A 177 7.94 -13.79 18.63
N ARG A 178 8.24 -12.50 18.69
CA ARG A 178 7.44 -11.46 18.02
C ARG A 178 7.40 -11.59 16.50
N LEU A 179 8.53 -11.90 15.88
CA LEU A 179 8.60 -12.17 14.45
C LEU A 179 7.76 -13.39 14.08
N THR A 180 7.66 -14.41 14.93
CA THR A 180 6.89 -15.62 14.65
C THR A 180 5.41 -15.52 15.03
N SER A 181 5.05 -14.79 16.09
CA SER A 181 3.67 -14.58 16.56
C SER A 181 2.82 -13.72 15.62
N ASP A 182 3.43 -12.80 14.88
CA ASP A 182 2.74 -11.96 13.89
C ASP A 182 2.19 -12.76 12.68
N GLN A 183 2.27 -14.10 12.73
CA GLN A 183 1.65 -15.02 11.78
C GLN A 183 0.12 -15.15 11.94
N ASP A 184 -0.47 -14.76 13.08
CA ASP A 184 -1.88 -15.03 13.37
C ASP A 184 -2.87 -14.13 12.59
N ASP A 185 -2.45 -12.96 12.10
CA ASP A 185 -3.26 -12.11 11.21
C ASP A 185 -3.24 -12.58 9.74
N LEU A 186 -2.53 -13.67 9.44
CA LEU A 186 -2.22 -14.14 8.08
C LEU A 186 -2.95 -15.44 7.70
N THR A 187 -4.21 -15.60 8.11
CA THR A 187 -5.09 -16.70 7.64
C THR A 187 -5.27 -16.75 6.11
N ALA A 188 -4.74 -15.76 5.38
CA ALA A 188 -4.76 -15.64 3.93
C ALA A 188 -3.40 -15.83 3.23
N ILE A 189 -2.31 -16.16 3.92
CA ILE A 189 -0.99 -16.36 3.30
C ILE A 189 -0.62 -17.85 3.24
N ASP A 190 -0.28 -18.31 2.04
CA ASP A 190 0.18 -19.67 1.79
C ASP A 190 1.48 -19.94 2.59
N PRO A 191 1.63 -21.10 3.27
CA PRO A 191 2.88 -21.48 3.91
C PRO A 191 4.13 -21.31 3.04
N ASP A 192 4.01 -21.51 1.72
CA ASP A 192 5.12 -21.37 0.77
C ASP A 192 5.48 -19.90 0.46
N ASP A 193 4.61 -18.94 0.77
CA ASP A 193 4.84 -17.50 0.56
C ASP A 193 5.42 -16.79 1.80
N ARG A 194 5.74 -17.55 2.85
CA ARG A 194 6.36 -17.06 4.08
C ARG A 194 7.83 -16.70 3.81
N GLY A 195 8.07 -15.44 3.45
CA GLY A 195 9.43 -14.92 3.28
C GLY A 195 10.26 -14.96 4.56
N GLN A 196 11.55 -14.69 4.39
CA GLN A 196 12.53 -14.71 5.47
C GLN A 196 12.26 -13.57 6.46
N LYS A 197 12.54 -13.83 7.74
CA LYS A 197 12.42 -12.84 8.81
C LYS A 197 13.79 -12.52 9.35
N VAL A 198 14.04 -11.27 9.70
CA VAL A 198 15.38 -10.82 10.08
C VAL A 198 15.35 -10.13 11.43
N LEU A 199 16.27 -10.49 12.30
CA LEU A 199 16.64 -9.71 13.48
C LEU A 199 17.99 -9.05 13.22
N ILE A 200 18.10 -7.74 13.45
CA ILE A 200 19.35 -7.00 13.37
C ILE A 200 19.64 -6.38 14.74
N LEU A 201 20.70 -6.83 15.39
CA LEU A 201 21.15 -6.35 16.70
C LEU A 201 22.19 -5.24 16.52
N PHE A 202 22.06 -4.14 17.24
CA PHE A 202 23.01 -3.02 17.28
C PHE A 202 23.56 -2.90 18.71
N THR A 203 24.80 -3.35 18.90
CA THR A 203 25.41 -3.54 20.24
C THR A 203 26.93 -3.48 20.16
N ASP A 204 27.60 -3.32 21.30
CA ASP A 204 29.04 -3.54 21.45
C ASP A 204 29.41 -4.98 21.82
N GLY A 205 28.42 -5.87 21.99
CA GLY A 205 28.64 -7.31 22.16
C GLY A 205 29.08 -7.76 23.54
N GLU A 206 29.07 -6.87 24.54
CA GLU A 206 29.45 -7.17 25.92
C GLU A 206 28.36 -7.97 26.67
N ASP A 207 28.05 -9.18 26.18
CA ASP A 207 27.18 -10.15 26.84
C ASP A 207 28.00 -11.27 27.52
N HIS A 208 27.48 -11.80 28.61
CA HIS A 208 28.15 -12.80 29.43
C HIS A 208 27.59 -14.20 29.13
N GLY A 209 28.29 -14.96 28.28
CA GLY A 209 28.10 -16.41 28.12
C GLY A 209 27.48 -16.88 26.79
N GLU A 210 27.28 -18.19 26.67
CA GLU A 210 26.89 -18.87 25.41
C GLU A 210 25.39 -18.78 25.06
N ALA A 211 24.59 -18.12 25.90
CA ALA A 211 23.14 -18.04 25.74
C ALA A 211 22.73 -17.34 24.44
N ALA A 212 23.45 -16.28 24.04
CA ALA A 212 23.20 -15.56 22.81
C ALA A 212 23.40 -16.43 21.55
N ILE A 213 24.47 -17.23 21.52
CA ILE A 213 24.77 -18.16 20.42
C ILE A 213 23.68 -19.24 20.33
N SER A 214 23.27 -19.78 21.48
CA SER A 214 22.20 -20.79 21.55
C SER A 214 20.86 -20.23 21.08
N ALA A 215 20.51 -19.02 21.50
CA ALA A 215 19.29 -18.32 21.08
C ALA A 215 19.31 -18.01 19.57
N ALA A 216 20.44 -17.54 19.04
CA ALA A 216 20.60 -17.29 17.60
C ALA A 216 20.42 -18.56 16.77
N LYS A 217 20.99 -19.68 17.23
CA LYS A 217 20.81 -20.98 16.59
C LYS A 217 19.34 -21.43 16.59
N ALA A 218 18.64 -21.24 17.71
CA ALA A 218 17.22 -21.56 17.81
C ALA A 218 16.37 -20.67 16.88
N ALA A 219 16.68 -19.37 16.81
CA ALA A 219 16.02 -18.43 15.90
C ALA A 219 16.17 -18.85 14.43
N SER A 220 17.36 -19.27 14.02
CA SER A 220 17.61 -19.72 12.64
C SER A 220 16.81 -20.98 12.28
N GLN A 221 16.59 -21.90 13.24
CA GLN A 221 15.79 -23.11 13.02
C GLN A 221 14.31 -22.82 12.74
N VAL A 222 13.80 -21.66 13.16
CA VAL A 222 12.42 -21.21 12.92
C VAL A 222 12.32 -20.16 11.81
N GLY A 223 13.38 -19.99 11.00
CA GLY A 223 13.39 -19.10 9.83
C GLY A 223 13.63 -17.62 10.16
N VAL A 224 14.18 -17.32 11.34
CA VAL A 224 14.62 -15.97 11.73
C VAL A 224 16.14 -15.86 11.61
N TYR A 225 16.61 -15.02 10.70
CA TYR A 225 18.03 -14.77 10.46
C TYR A 225 18.53 -13.68 11.42
N VAL A 226 19.63 -13.94 12.15
CA VAL A 226 20.18 -12.98 13.12
C VAL A 226 21.44 -12.32 12.56
N TYR A 227 21.35 -11.01 12.37
CA TYR A 227 22.43 -10.13 11.96
C TYR A 227 22.92 -9.32 13.16
N CYS A 228 24.22 -9.05 13.19
CA CYS A 228 24.83 -8.24 14.25
C CYS A 228 25.55 -7.05 13.64
N VAL A 229 25.29 -5.86 14.19
CA VAL A 229 25.95 -4.61 13.86
C VAL A 229 26.72 -4.16 15.10
N GLY A 230 28.03 -4.33 15.04
CA GLY A 230 28.96 -3.92 16.09
C GLY A 230 29.15 -2.42 16.12
N VAL A 231 29.04 -1.84 17.31
CA VAL A 231 29.29 -0.43 17.58
C VAL A 231 30.44 -0.28 18.58
N GLY A 232 31.41 0.54 18.21
CA GLY A 232 32.56 0.87 19.06
C GLY A 232 33.89 0.36 18.52
N ASN A 233 34.92 0.44 19.36
CA ASN A 233 36.29 0.08 19.00
C ASN A 233 36.69 -1.28 19.61
N PRO A 234 37.10 -2.28 18.80
CA PRO A 234 37.49 -3.59 19.33
C PRO A 234 38.94 -3.64 19.85
N VAL A 235 39.75 -2.62 19.54
CA VAL A 235 41.18 -2.58 19.90
C VAL A 235 41.41 -1.81 21.21
N GLN A 236 40.63 -0.76 21.43
CA GLN A 236 40.82 0.15 22.56
C GLN A 236 39.60 0.16 23.46
N SER A 237 39.78 -0.25 24.72
CA SER A 237 38.75 -0.05 25.75
C SER A 237 38.71 1.41 26.20
N VAL A 238 37.52 1.94 26.37
CA VAL A 238 37.27 3.32 26.77
C VAL A 238 36.42 3.37 28.05
N PRO A 239 36.58 4.40 28.90
CA PRO A 239 35.76 4.53 30.10
C PRO A 239 34.33 4.97 29.74
N ILE A 240 33.36 4.52 30.53
CA ILE A 240 31.94 4.86 30.31
C ILE A 240 31.63 6.20 31.00
N PRO A 241 31.25 7.26 30.27
CA PRO A 241 30.82 8.51 30.89
C PRO A 241 29.44 8.35 31.54
N LEU A 242 29.23 9.00 32.67
CA LEU A 242 27.93 9.13 33.33
C LEU A 242 27.36 10.54 33.11
N PRO A 243 26.03 10.72 33.16
CA PRO A 243 25.42 12.04 33.07
C PRO A 243 26.04 13.02 34.07
N GLN A 244 26.29 14.25 33.61
CA GLN A 244 26.93 15.27 34.42
C GLN A 244 26.03 15.64 35.60
N VAL A 245 26.59 15.61 36.82
CA VAL A 245 25.88 16.05 38.02
C VAL A 245 25.96 17.58 38.10
N PRO A 246 24.84 18.30 38.25
CA PRO A 246 24.86 19.75 38.40
C PRO A 246 25.82 20.19 39.51
N GLY A 247 26.79 21.05 39.17
CA GLY A 247 27.84 21.52 40.10
C GLY A 247 29.19 20.80 40.01
N THR A 248 29.39 19.87 39.06
CA THR A 248 30.69 19.24 38.78
C THR A 248 31.26 19.68 37.43
N GLU A 249 32.56 20.03 37.38
CA GLU A 249 33.24 20.55 36.17
C GLU A 249 33.47 19.50 35.09
N THR A 250 33.37 18.21 35.41
CA THR A 250 33.56 17.11 34.45
C THR A 250 32.54 16.00 34.70
N ALA A 251 32.01 15.43 33.62
CA ALA A 251 31.15 14.25 33.70
C ALA A 251 31.91 13.10 34.41
N PRO A 252 31.36 12.54 35.50
CA PRO A 252 32.01 11.43 36.18
C PRO A 252 31.99 10.18 35.28
N TYR A 253 33.01 9.32 35.39
CA TYR A 253 33.04 8.03 34.71
C TYR A 253 32.52 6.91 35.62
N LYS A 254 31.95 5.86 35.03
CA LYS A 254 31.49 4.67 35.75
C LYS A 254 32.66 3.99 36.47
N ARG A 255 32.45 3.64 37.74
CA ARG A 255 33.42 2.95 38.58
C ARG A 255 32.84 1.65 39.16
N ASP A 256 33.70 0.67 39.37
CA ASP A 256 33.34 -0.58 40.02
C ASP A 256 33.23 -0.43 41.56
N VAL A 257 32.90 -1.51 42.25
CA VAL A 257 32.81 -1.55 43.73
C VAL A 257 34.14 -1.23 44.43
N ASN A 258 35.26 -1.35 43.72
CA ASN A 258 36.61 -1.06 44.23
C ASN A 258 37.06 0.37 43.87
N GLY A 259 36.22 1.17 43.21
CA GLY A 259 36.53 2.53 42.77
C GLY A 259 37.39 2.62 41.50
N GLN A 260 37.65 1.51 40.80
CA GLN A 260 38.37 1.48 39.53
C GLN A 260 37.45 1.87 38.37
N LEU A 261 38.01 2.44 37.31
CA LEU A 261 37.23 2.82 36.12
C LEU A 261 36.73 1.56 35.40
N VAL A 262 35.44 1.53 35.08
CA VAL A 262 34.87 0.50 34.20
C VAL A 262 35.19 0.88 32.76
N LEU A 263 35.92 0.00 32.09
CA LEU A 263 36.29 0.13 30.68
C LEU A 263 35.41 -0.79 29.84
N THR A 264 35.06 -0.35 28.63
CA THR A 264 34.26 -1.12 27.66
C THR A 264 34.92 -1.13 26.29
N ALA A 265 34.81 -2.25 25.57
CA ALA A 265 35.28 -2.43 24.20
C ALA A 265 34.29 -3.26 23.38
N LEU A 266 34.34 -3.11 22.06
CA LEU A 266 33.54 -3.92 21.15
C LEU A 266 34.05 -5.37 21.14
N ASP A 267 33.20 -6.33 21.52
CA ASP A 267 33.48 -7.76 21.35
C ASP A 267 33.06 -8.24 19.96
N GLU A 268 33.97 -8.03 19.01
CA GLU A 268 33.73 -8.38 17.62
C GLU A 268 33.64 -9.89 17.38
N THR A 269 34.37 -10.67 18.18
CA THR A 269 34.43 -12.13 18.01
C THR A 269 33.09 -12.74 18.42
N HIS A 270 32.57 -12.32 19.57
CA HIS A 270 31.29 -12.80 20.07
C HIS A 270 30.14 -12.46 19.11
N LEU A 271 30.09 -11.24 18.59
CA LEU A 271 29.05 -10.85 17.63
C LEU A 271 29.12 -11.62 16.30
N GLN A 272 30.33 -11.97 15.84
CA GLN A 272 30.51 -12.84 14.68
C GLN A 272 30.00 -14.26 14.93
N GLU A 273 30.24 -14.81 16.12
CA GLU A 273 29.74 -16.13 16.51
C GLU A 273 28.22 -16.17 16.59
N ILE A 274 27.60 -15.15 17.19
CA ILE A 274 26.13 -15.01 17.27
C ILE A 274 25.54 -14.93 15.86
N ALA A 275 26.06 -14.03 15.01
CA ALA A 275 25.53 -13.86 13.65
C ALA A 275 25.67 -15.14 12.83
N LYS A 276 26.81 -15.84 12.95
CA LYS A 276 27.04 -17.13 12.28
C LYS A 276 26.09 -18.21 12.77
N ALA A 277 25.83 -18.29 14.07
CA ALA A 277 24.88 -19.24 14.63
C ALA A 277 23.44 -18.97 14.18
N GLY A 278 23.08 -17.70 13.98
CA GLY A 278 21.79 -17.26 13.46
C GLY A 278 21.66 -17.24 11.93
N SER A 279 22.61 -17.84 11.19
CA SER A 279 22.67 -17.83 9.73
C SER A 279 22.70 -16.44 9.08
N GLY A 280 23.02 -15.39 9.83
CA GLY A 280 23.19 -14.02 9.32
C GLY A 280 24.67 -13.65 9.23
N ARG A 281 24.94 -12.34 9.27
CA ARG A 281 26.30 -11.78 9.13
C ARG A 281 26.55 -10.65 10.11
N TYR A 282 27.84 -10.46 10.39
CA TYR A 282 28.36 -9.37 11.21
C TYR A 282 28.78 -8.19 10.34
N TYR A 283 28.45 -6.98 10.79
CA TYR A 283 28.84 -5.71 10.19
C TYR A 283 29.28 -4.72 11.27
N ARG A 284 30.12 -3.74 10.91
CA ARG A 284 30.47 -2.63 11.81
C ARG A 284 29.66 -1.39 11.45
N ALA A 285 29.09 -0.68 12.42
CA ALA A 285 28.13 0.41 12.17
C ALA A 285 28.65 1.54 11.25
N SER A 286 29.93 1.89 11.33
CA SER A 286 30.50 3.02 10.57
C SER A 286 30.75 2.76 9.08
N ALA A 287 31.01 1.51 8.68
CA ALA A 287 31.37 1.16 7.30
C ALA A 287 30.52 0.03 6.69
N GLY A 288 29.87 -0.77 7.53
CA GLY A 288 29.20 -2.01 7.14
C GLY A 288 27.75 -1.86 6.71
N ILE A 289 27.10 -0.71 6.96
CA ILE A 289 25.66 -0.55 6.70
C ILE A 289 25.31 -0.69 5.23
N ILE A 290 26.14 -0.19 4.32
CA ILE A 290 25.93 -0.36 2.87
C ILE A 290 25.97 -1.85 2.48
N ALA A 291 26.91 -2.60 3.06
CA ALA A 291 27.06 -4.03 2.81
C ALA A 291 25.91 -4.84 3.44
N LEU A 292 25.44 -4.44 4.63
CA LEU A 292 24.25 -5.02 5.27
C LEU A 292 23.02 -4.84 4.36
N ARG A 293 22.75 -3.62 3.89
CA ARG A 293 21.62 -3.35 2.98
C ARG A 293 21.68 -4.22 1.73
N THR A 294 22.86 -4.35 1.13
CA THR A 294 23.07 -5.19 -0.06
C THR A 294 22.79 -6.66 0.21
N ASP A 295 23.11 -7.14 1.42
CA ASP A 295 22.85 -8.53 1.83
C ASP A 295 21.35 -8.76 2.09
N LEU A 296 20.69 -7.83 2.80
CA LEU A 296 19.25 -7.88 3.05
C LEU A 296 18.42 -7.84 1.76
N ALA A 297 18.88 -7.09 0.74
CA ALA A 297 18.22 -7.04 -0.57
C ALA A 297 18.24 -8.40 -1.31
N ARG A 298 19.14 -9.32 -0.94
CA ARG A 298 19.23 -10.67 -1.54
C ARG A 298 18.40 -11.71 -0.80
N LEU A 299 17.88 -11.38 0.38
CA LEU A 299 17.03 -12.27 1.14
C LEU A 299 15.70 -12.48 0.43
N GLU A 300 15.12 -13.65 0.64
CA GLU A 300 13.83 -14.02 0.06
C GLU A 300 12.72 -13.24 0.77
N ARG A 301 12.06 -12.37 0.00
CA ARG A 301 11.00 -11.48 0.51
C ARG A 301 9.67 -12.22 0.57
N GLN A 302 8.89 -11.92 1.60
CA GLN A 302 7.54 -12.44 1.76
C GLN A 302 6.66 -11.88 0.66
N ARG A 303 6.01 -12.77 -0.09
CA ARG A 303 5.02 -12.38 -1.08
C ARG A 303 3.70 -12.15 -0.39
N VAL A 304 3.29 -10.90 -0.36
CA VAL A 304 1.97 -10.52 0.11
C VAL A 304 1.13 -10.15 -1.10
N SER A 305 0.17 -11.02 -1.37
CA SER A 305 -0.97 -10.68 -2.18
C SER A 305 -1.71 -9.50 -1.58
N ILE A 306 -1.47 -8.30 -2.13
CA ILE A 306 -2.35 -7.17 -1.86
C ILE A 306 -3.64 -7.48 -2.60
N HIS A 307 -4.54 -8.16 -1.89
CA HIS A 307 -5.93 -8.28 -2.25
C HIS A 307 -6.48 -6.85 -2.25
N GLY A 308 -6.42 -6.19 -3.40
CA GLY A 308 -7.07 -4.90 -3.59
C GLY A 308 -8.58 -5.13 -3.60
N ASP A 309 -9.17 -5.32 -2.41
CA ASP A 309 -10.60 -5.50 -2.15
C ASP A 309 -11.36 -6.17 -3.31
N GLY A 310 -10.85 -7.28 -3.88
CA GLY A 310 -11.46 -7.96 -5.03
C GLY A 310 -12.16 -7.04 -6.05
N LYS A 311 -11.56 -5.89 -6.41
CA LYS A 311 -12.24 -4.91 -7.26
C LYS A 311 -12.27 -5.44 -8.68
N TYR A 312 -13.33 -6.17 -9.00
CA TYR A 312 -13.71 -6.50 -10.37
C TYR A 312 -13.54 -5.25 -11.24
N ARG A 313 -12.95 -5.42 -12.43
CA ARG A 313 -12.76 -4.29 -13.32
C ARG A 313 -14.12 -3.74 -13.74
N GLU A 314 -14.32 -2.45 -13.50
CA GLU A 314 -15.51 -1.73 -13.97
C GLU A 314 -15.47 -1.56 -15.48
N ARG A 315 -16.57 -1.92 -16.12
CA ARG A 315 -16.71 -1.94 -17.58
C ARG A 315 -17.83 -1.03 -18.07
N PHE A 316 -18.29 -0.09 -17.23
CA PHE A 316 -19.33 0.87 -17.57
C PHE A 316 -19.00 1.68 -18.83
N GLN A 317 -17.70 1.91 -19.12
CA GLN A 317 -17.22 2.63 -20.30
C GLN A 317 -17.76 2.05 -21.61
N LEU A 318 -17.87 0.72 -21.72
CA LEU A 318 -18.42 0.07 -22.91
C LEU A 318 -19.90 0.42 -23.13
N PHE A 319 -20.67 0.50 -22.04
CA PHE A 319 -22.08 0.84 -22.08
C PHE A 319 -22.30 2.34 -22.32
N VAL A 320 -21.46 3.21 -21.74
CA VAL A 320 -21.47 4.65 -22.04
C VAL A 320 -21.14 4.90 -23.51
N ALA A 321 -20.09 4.26 -24.04
CA ALA A 321 -19.72 4.38 -25.45
C ALA A 321 -20.85 3.91 -26.37
N GLY A 322 -21.49 2.77 -26.06
CA GLY A 322 -22.66 2.28 -26.79
C GLY A 322 -23.84 3.26 -26.76
N ALA A 323 -24.15 3.85 -25.60
CA ALA A 323 -25.21 4.86 -25.48
C ALA A 323 -24.92 6.11 -26.31
N LEU A 324 -23.67 6.60 -26.30
CA LEU A 324 -23.25 7.76 -27.10
C LEU A 324 -23.37 7.49 -28.60
N ILE A 325 -22.90 6.34 -29.07
CA ILE A 325 -23.03 5.95 -30.49
C ILE A 325 -24.50 5.94 -30.91
N LEU A 326 -25.39 5.36 -30.10
CA LEU A 326 -26.81 5.31 -30.39
C LEU A 326 -27.46 6.71 -30.45
N LEU A 327 -27.08 7.61 -29.54
CA LEU A 327 -27.56 9.00 -29.56
C LEU A 327 -27.06 9.77 -30.78
N ILE A 328 -25.81 9.56 -31.19
CA ILE A 328 -25.26 10.17 -32.41
C ILE A 328 -26.01 9.64 -33.65
N CYS A 329 -26.24 8.32 -33.73
CA CYS A 329 -27.02 7.71 -34.81
C CYS A 329 -28.45 8.25 -34.86
N GLU A 330 -29.10 8.43 -33.71
CA GLU A 330 -30.43 9.05 -33.62
C GLU A 330 -30.39 10.48 -34.16
N ARG A 331 -29.42 11.29 -33.71
CA ARG A 331 -29.30 12.70 -34.08
C ARG A 331 -29.04 12.88 -35.57
N TRP A 332 -28.20 12.02 -36.15
CA TRP A 332 -27.93 12.01 -37.59
C TRP A 332 -29.18 11.61 -38.40
N LEU A 333 -29.90 10.59 -37.94
CA LEU A 333 -31.19 10.21 -38.50
C LEU A 333 -32.26 11.28 -38.26
N SER A 334 -32.10 12.20 -37.31
CA SER A 334 -33.01 13.35 -37.11
C SER A 334 -32.63 14.56 -37.95
N ALA A 335 -31.34 14.75 -38.26
CA ALA A 335 -30.81 15.88 -39.03
C ALA A 335 -31.07 15.75 -40.54
N ASN A 336 -31.11 14.53 -41.09
CA ASN A 336 -31.38 14.28 -42.51
C ASN A 336 -32.87 14.51 -42.92
N ARG A 337 -33.54 15.52 -42.36
CA ARG A 337 -34.86 15.99 -42.79
C ARG A 337 -34.68 16.70 -44.12
N ARG A 338 -34.93 16.03 -45.25
CA ARG A 338 -35.07 16.75 -46.52
C ARG A 338 -36.25 17.73 -46.36
N PRO A 339 -36.06 19.05 -46.49
CA PRO A 339 -37.19 19.96 -46.57
C PRO A 339 -37.96 19.60 -47.86
N ARG A 340 -39.25 19.28 -47.73
CA ARG A 340 -40.14 19.17 -48.88
C ARG A 340 -40.20 20.55 -49.52
N THR A 341 -39.65 20.69 -50.73
CA THR A 341 -39.91 21.83 -51.60
C THR A 341 -41.42 21.91 -51.80
N VAL A 342 -42.04 22.97 -51.25
CA VAL A 342 -43.42 23.31 -51.54
C VAL A 342 -43.44 23.77 -52.99
N ASP A 343 -44.02 22.97 -53.87
CA ASP A 343 -44.12 23.28 -55.30
C ASP A 343 -45.09 24.46 -55.47
N ARG A 344 -44.51 25.66 -55.66
CA ARG A 344 -45.19 26.95 -55.78
C ARG A 344 -45.84 27.11 -57.17
N LYS A 345 -46.43 26.05 -57.74
CA LYS A 345 -47.05 26.07 -59.08
C LYS A 345 -48.58 26.08 -59.09
N THR A 346 -49.26 25.94 -57.95
CA THR A 346 -50.73 25.99 -57.87
C THR A 346 -51.32 27.33 -57.39
N GLN A 347 -50.49 28.31 -57.01
CA GLN A 347 -51.00 29.65 -56.66
C GLN A 347 -51.05 30.65 -57.83
N ASN A 348 -50.29 30.45 -58.91
CA ASN A 348 -50.31 31.36 -60.08
C ASN A 348 -51.33 30.97 -61.16
N ALA A 349 -51.95 29.78 -61.10
CA ALA A 349 -52.98 29.38 -62.07
C ALA A 349 -54.38 29.98 -61.78
N GLY A 350 -54.54 30.67 -60.65
CA GLY A 350 -55.79 31.30 -60.21
C GLY A 350 -55.93 32.79 -60.54
N SER A 351 -54.84 33.49 -60.91
CA SER A 351 -54.88 34.92 -61.25
C SER A 351 -54.91 35.21 -62.75
N GLU A 352 -54.53 34.26 -63.61
CA GLU A 352 -54.51 34.46 -65.08
C GLU A 352 -55.87 34.19 -65.78
N LYS A 353 -56.88 33.70 -65.04
CA LYS A 353 -58.25 33.47 -65.57
C LYS A 353 -59.26 34.57 -65.26
N ARG A 354 -58.85 35.68 -64.61
CA ARG A 354 -59.74 36.82 -64.31
C ARG A 354 -59.62 38.00 -65.29
N ASP A 355 -58.60 38.03 -66.16
CA ASP A 355 -58.36 39.16 -67.07
C ASP A 355 -58.76 38.88 -68.54
N ALA A 356 -59.57 37.84 -68.80
CA ALA A 356 -60.01 37.46 -70.15
C ALA A 356 -61.54 37.53 -70.36
N ASN A 357 -62.26 38.27 -69.52
CA ASN A 357 -63.67 38.62 -69.73
C ASN A 357 -63.92 40.04 -69.20
N PHE A 358 -63.57 41.06 -69.98
CA PHE A 358 -64.34 42.30 -70.16
C PHE A 358 -63.84 43.07 -71.37
#